data_AF-A0A928IJ64-F1
#
_entry.id   AF-A0A928IJ64-F1
#
_cell.length_a   1.000
_cell.length_b   1.000
_cell.length_c   1.000
_cell.angle_alpha   90.00
_cell.angle_beta   90.00
_cell.angle_gamma   90.00
#
_symmetry.space_group_name_H-M   'P 1'
#
loop_
_entity.id
_entity.type
_entity.pdbx_description
1 polymer ?
#
loop_
_entity_poly.entity_id
_entity_poly.type
_entity_poly.pdbx_seq_one_letter_code
_entity_poly.pdbx_strand_id
1 'polypeptide(L)'
;MPFSLLARARTETLLNKRNYFSYLSSLLQKTQFFHVWRYYTGLFRKFKFVSLLLRLYSYLLLLLQFGTAFFVIVLGILLLLPLLVLSVGSVIFSALLLYRRENKRLASLLKEKRVTVFFPTRDGELERGDFWKAHIQELSEQEDNAVLIISPFFWSGKGMTSNRFYLLLRKEKENVYLLRKHYYFSLRRAILDKMRDSLALIY
;
A
#
# COMPACT_ATOMS: atom_id res chain seq x y z
N MET A 1 1.84 -0.80 26.16
CA MET A 1 0.92 0.16 25.51
C MET A 1 1.56 1.21 24.56
N PRO A 2 2.70 0.99 23.85
CA PRO A 2 3.20 1.98 22.86
C PRO A 2 2.69 1.76 21.42
N PHE A 3 2.04 0.61 21.14
CA PHE A 3 1.67 0.21 19.78
C PHE A 3 0.38 0.88 19.25
N SER A 4 -0.57 1.22 20.12
CA SER A 4 -1.81 1.94 19.74
C SER A 4 -1.52 3.37 19.26
N LEU A 5 -0.51 4.04 19.83
CA LEU A 5 -0.07 5.36 19.41
C LEU A 5 0.53 5.36 17.99
N LEU A 6 1.31 4.33 17.66
CA LEU A 6 1.87 4.17 16.31
C LEU A 6 0.79 3.89 15.26
N ALA A 7 -0.25 3.15 15.64
CA ALA A 7 -1.40 2.90 14.76
C ALA A 7 -2.17 4.20 14.51
N ARG A 8 -2.51 4.94 15.57
CA ARG A 8 -3.21 6.23 15.47
C ARG A 8 -2.42 7.27 14.65
N ALA A 9 -1.12 7.40 14.90
CA ALA A 9 -0.23 8.29 14.14
C ALA A 9 -0.14 7.90 12.65
N ARG A 10 -0.19 6.60 12.32
CA ARG A 10 -0.22 6.15 10.92
C ARG A 10 -1.53 6.52 10.24
N THR A 11 -2.65 6.36 10.92
CA THR A 11 -3.97 6.71 10.38
C THR A 11 -4.10 8.22 10.18
N GLU A 12 -3.63 9.03 11.12
CA GLU A 12 -3.54 10.50 10.97
C GLU A 12 -2.69 10.91 9.77
N THR A 13 -1.51 10.29 9.58
CA THR A 13 -0.69 10.59 8.39
C THR A 13 -1.36 10.16 7.09
N LEU A 14 -2.19 9.12 7.09
CA LEU A 14 -2.92 8.68 5.90
C LEU A 14 -3.98 9.71 5.50
N LEU A 15 -4.71 10.27 6.47
CA LEU A 15 -5.77 11.25 6.24
C LEU A 15 -5.23 12.62 5.83
N ASN A 16 -4.08 13.02 6.38
CA ASN A 16 -3.49 14.33 6.11
C ASN A 16 -2.84 14.42 4.72
N LYS A 17 -2.55 13.29 4.06
CA LYS A 17 -1.92 13.29 2.73
C LYS A 17 -2.96 13.20 1.62
N ARG A 18 -2.73 13.97 0.56
CA ARG A 18 -3.61 14.01 -0.64
C ARG A 18 -3.39 12.81 -1.57
N ASN A 19 -2.15 12.31 -1.63
CA ASN A 19 -1.72 11.30 -2.59
C ASN A 19 -1.01 10.12 -1.92
N TYR A 20 -1.27 8.90 -2.42
CA TYR A 20 -0.61 7.68 -1.94
C TYR A 20 0.92 7.76 -2.02
N PHE A 21 1.48 8.37 -3.07
CA PHE A 21 2.93 8.56 -3.21
C PHE A 21 3.51 9.48 -2.12
N SER A 22 2.80 10.56 -1.77
CA SER A 22 3.19 11.45 -0.68
C SER A 22 3.10 10.76 0.68
N TYR A 23 2.07 9.92 0.87
CA TYR A 23 1.97 9.05 2.04
C TYR A 23 3.13 8.04 2.11
N LEU A 24 3.43 7.32 1.03
CA LEU A 24 4.50 6.32 0.97
C LEU A 24 5.88 6.94 1.20
N SER A 25 6.17 8.09 0.57
CA SER A 25 7.43 8.81 0.78
C SER A 25 7.58 9.29 2.22
N SER A 26 6.51 9.77 2.86
CA SER A 26 6.55 10.17 4.28
C SER A 26 6.76 8.98 5.23
N LEU A 27 6.22 7.80 4.90
CA LEU A 27 6.49 6.57 5.63
C LEU A 27 7.94 6.14 5.46
N LEU A 28 8.45 6.15 4.22
CA LEU A 28 9.84 5.83 3.92
C LEU A 28 10.77 6.75 4.69
N GLN A 29 10.52 8.07 4.69
CA GLN A 29 11.31 9.06 5.42
C GLN A 29 11.40 8.82 6.93
N LYS A 30 10.38 8.22 7.54
CA LYS A 30 10.37 7.90 8.98
C LYS A 30 11.05 6.57 9.32
N THR A 31 11.51 5.83 8.32
CA THR A 31 12.18 4.53 8.53
C THR A 31 13.67 4.75 8.75
N GLN A 32 14.26 4.05 9.72
CA GLN A 32 15.72 4.07 9.94
C GLN A 32 16.50 3.75 8.63
N PHE A 33 15.94 2.87 7.79
CA PHE A 33 16.48 2.55 6.48
C PHE A 33 16.63 3.78 5.56
N PHE A 34 15.72 4.75 5.59
CA PHE A 34 15.82 5.94 4.76
C PHE A 34 16.86 6.93 5.27
N HIS A 35 17.06 7.03 6.59
CA HIS A 35 18.16 7.80 7.16
C HIS A 35 19.51 7.21 6.78
N VAL A 36 19.64 5.89 6.89
CA VAL A 36 20.82 5.14 6.43
C VAL A 36 21.02 5.32 4.93
N TRP A 37 19.97 5.17 4.12
CA TRP A 37 20.01 5.39 2.68
C TRP A 37 20.40 6.82 2.31
N ARG A 38 19.91 7.84 3.01
CA ARG A 38 20.26 9.25 2.78
C ARG A 38 21.70 9.57 3.17
N TYR A 39 22.18 8.97 4.26
CA TYR A 39 23.57 9.04 4.69
C TYR A 39 24.50 8.38 3.66
N TYR A 40 24.18 7.15 3.23
CA TYR A 40 24.92 6.46 2.18
C TYR A 40 24.85 7.22 0.86
N THR A 41 23.67 7.64 0.38
CA THR A 41 23.57 8.39 -0.89
C THR A 41 24.28 9.75 -0.83
N GLY A 42 24.33 10.41 0.33
CA GLY A 42 25.12 11.63 0.56
C GLY A 42 26.63 11.38 0.50
N LEU A 43 27.10 10.30 1.12
CA LEU A 43 28.49 9.83 1.00
C LEU A 43 28.82 9.41 -0.44
N PHE A 44 27.97 8.59 -1.06
CA PHE A 44 28.11 8.17 -2.46
C PHE A 44 28.14 9.37 -3.40
N ARG A 45 27.41 10.47 -3.14
CA ARG A 45 27.44 11.66 -4.01
C ARG A 45 28.81 12.35 -4.03
N LYS A 46 29.59 12.27 -2.94
CA LYS A 46 30.95 12.82 -2.85
C LYS A 46 32.04 11.84 -3.35
N PHE A 47 31.80 10.53 -3.24
CA PHE A 47 32.74 9.49 -3.66
C PHE A 47 32.44 8.87 -5.03
N LYS A 48 31.36 9.27 -5.71
CA LYS A 48 30.82 8.58 -6.90
C LYS A 48 31.77 8.46 -8.10
N PHE A 49 32.75 9.35 -8.23
CA PHE A 49 33.70 9.27 -9.33
C PHE A 49 34.89 8.37 -8.98
N VAL A 50 35.50 8.60 -7.81
CA VAL A 50 36.67 7.86 -7.31
C VAL A 50 36.30 6.42 -6.92
N SER A 51 35.14 6.23 -6.28
CA SER A 51 34.62 4.90 -5.93
C SER A 51 34.14 4.11 -7.14
N LEU A 52 33.65 4.75 -8.21
CA LEU A 52 33.26 4.04 -9.43
C LEU A 52 34.49 3.54 -10.18
N LEU A 53 35.57 4.33 -10.25
CA LEU A 53 36.87 3.91 -10.79
C LEU A 53 37.51 2.77 -9.98
N LEU A 54 37.57 2.91 -8.65
CA LEU A 54 38.09 1.85 -7.77
C LEU A 54 37.21 0.60 -7.79
N ARG A 55 35.88 0.75 -7.91
CA ARG A 55 34.96 -0.39 -8.06
C ARG A 55 35.17 -1.08 -9.40
N LEU A 56 35.26 -0.35 -10.51
CA LEU A 56 35.53 -0.93 -11.82
C LEU A 56 36.83 -1.74 -11.79
N TYR A 57 37.87 -1.17 -11.17
CA TYR A 57 39.17 -1.82 -10.99
C TYR A 57 39.09 -3.07 -10.11
N SER A 58 38.39 -3.01 -8.97
CA SER A 58 38.18 -4.18 -8.10
C SER A 58 37.25 -5.24 -8.70
N TYR A 59 36.26 -4.84 -9.52
CA TYR A 59 35.37 -5.76 -10.23
C TYR A 59 36.12 -6.48 -11.34
N LEU A 60 37.04 -5.81 -12.04
CA LEU A 60 37.95 -6.45 -13.00
C LEU A 60 38.86 -7.49 -12.32
N LEU A 61 39.39 -7.18 -11.13
CA LEU A 61 40.21 -8.11 -10.35
C LEU A 61 39.40 -9.29 -9.79
N LEU A 62 38.17 -9.06 -9.32
CA LEU A 62 37.26 -10.12 -8.85
C LEU A 62 36.69 -10.97 -10.00
N LEU A 63 36.48 -10.40 -11.18
CA LEU A 63 36.17 -11.13 -12.42
C LEU A 63 37.29 -12.07 -12.81
N LEU A 64 38.55 -11.65 -12.60
CA LEU A 64 39.73 -12.48 -12.82
C LEU A 64 39.81 -13.66 -11.83
N GLN A 65 39.31 -13.49 -10.60
CA GLN A 65 39.47 -14.44 -9.50
C GLN A 65 38.24 -15.35 -9.26
N PHE A 66 37.03 -14.94 -9.67
CA PHE A 66 35.75 -15.65 -9.48
C PHE A 66 34.90 -15.70 -10.77
N GLY A 67 35.55 -15.82 -11.93
CA GLY A 67 34.96 -15.56 -13.25
C GLY A 67 33.66 -16.30 -13.58
N THR A 68 33.34 -17.45 -12.98
CA THR A 68 32.06 -18.15 -13.25
C THR A 68 30.94 -17.72 -12.31
N ALA A 69 31.19 -17.65 -11.00
CA ALA A 69 30.16 -17.31 -10.01
C ALA A 69 29.66 -15.86 -10.15
N PHE A 70 30.57 -14.92 -10.45
CA PHE A 70 30.19 -13.52 -10.67
C PHE A 70 29.29 -13.35 -11.90
N PHE A 71 29.63 -14.00 -13.02
CA PHE A 71 28.81 -13.96 -14.22
C PHE A 71 27.41 -14.53 -13.98
N VAL A 72 27.27 -15.63 -13.24
CA VAL A 72 25.95 -16.22 -12.92
C VAL A 72 25.10 -15.28 -12.08
N ILE A 73 25.68 -14.62 -11.06
CA ILE A 73 24.95 -13.68 -10.22
C ILE A 73 24.55 -12.43 -11.01
N VAL A 74 25.48 -11.86 -11.78
CA VAL A 74 25.21 -10.66 -12.59
C VAL A 74 24.16 -10.95 -13.65
N LEU A 75 24.27 -12.07 -14.37
CA LEU A 75 23.29 -12.49 -15.36
C LEU A 75 21.93 -12.76 -14.71
N GLY A 76 21.91 -13.40 -13.54
CA GLY A 76 20.70 -13.61 -12.74
C GLY A 76 20.02 -12.29 -12.37
N ILE A 77 20.77 -11.30 -11.89
CA ILE A 77 20.22 -9.97 -11.58
C ILE A 77 19.74 -9.27 -12.85
N LEU A 78 20.50 -9.34 -13.94
CA LEU A 78 20.18 -8.69 -15.21
C LEU A 78 18.88 -9.24 -15.83
N LEU A 79 18.57 -10.52 -15.61
CA LEU A 79 17.35 -11.17 -16.09
C LEU A 79 16.18 -11.05 -15.11
N LEU A 80 16.42 -11.22 -13.81
CA LEU A 80 15.36 -11.20 -12.79
C LEU A 80 14.85 -9.79 -12.49
N LEU A 81 15.72 -8.78 -12.54
CA LEU A 81 15.34 -7.41 -12.18
C LEU A 81 14.33 -6.81 -13.18
N PRO A 82 14.52 -6.92 -14.51
CA PRO A 82 13.50 -6.51 -15.48
C PRO A 82 12.19 -7.27 -15.30
N LEU A 83 12.23 -8.58 -15.02
CA LEU A 83 11.04 -9.39 -14.79
C LEU A 83 10.26 -8.94 -13.54
N LEU A 84 10.97 -8.62 -12.45
CA LEU A 84 10.38 -8.04 -11.25
C LEU A 84 9.78 -6.66 -11.52
N VAL A 85 10.47 -5.81 -12.27
CA VAL A 85 9.97 -4.48 -12.64
C VAL A 85 8.72 -4.59 -13.53
N LEU A 86 8.72 -5.50 -14.50
CA LEU A 86 7.58 -5.73 -15.38
C LEU A 86 6.38 -6.32 -14.62
N SER A 87 6.59 -7.27 -13.71
CA SER A 87 5.51 -7.86 -12.91
C SER A 87 4.90 -6.87 -11.93
N VAL A 88 5.71 -6.10 -11.21
CA VAL A 88 5.20 -5.02 -10.33
C VAL A 88 4.54 -3.92 -11.17
N GLY A 89 5.16 -3.56 -12.30
CA GLY A 89 4.65 -2.57 -13.23
C GLY A 89 3.31 -2.95 -13.82
N SER A 90 3.11 -4.21 -14.21
CA SER A 90 1.86 -4.70 -14.79
C SER A 90 0.70 -4.66 -13.78
N VAL A 91 0.97 -4.98 -12.50
CA VAL A 91 -0.01 -4.88 -11.41
C VAL A 91 -0.41 -3.42 -11.18
N ILE A 92 0.55 -2.50 -11.12
CA ILE A 92 0.29 -1.06 -10.94
C ILE A 92 -0.48 -0.50 -12.13
N PHE A 93 -0.07 -0.87 -13.35
CA PHE A 93 -0.72 -0.44 -14.58
C PHE A 93 -2.16 -0.93 -14.67
N SER A 94 -2.39 -2.21 -14.37
CA SER A 94 -3.73 -2.80 -14.29
C SER A 94 -4.59 -2.09 -13.25
N ALA A 95 -4.03 -1.76 -12.09
CA ALA A 95 -4.72 -1.02 -11.05
C ALA A 95 -5.14 0.38 -11.52
N LEU A 96 -4.25 1.09 -12.22
CA LEU A 96 -4.51 2.41 -12.77
C LEU A 96 -5.64 2.41 -13.81
N LEU A 97 -5.64 1.42 -14.72
CA LEU A 97 -6.69 1.28 -15.73
C LEU A 97 -8.06 1.00 -15.09
N LEU A 98 -8.09 0.17 -14.05
CA LEU A 98 -9.33 -0.23 -13.40
C LEU A 98 -9.91 0.85 -12.47
N TYR A 99 -9.12 1.83 -12.01
CA TYR A 99 -9.59 2.88 -11.10
C TYR A 99 -10.83 3.61 -11.61
N ARG A 100 -10.89 4.01 -12.88
CA ARG A 100 -12.03 4.77 -13.40
C ARG A 100 -13.32 3.94 -13.41
N ARG A 101 -13.22 2.68 -13.81
CA ARG A 101 -14.36 1.75 -13.88
C ARG A 101 -14.88 1.43 -12.48
N GLU A 102 -13.98 1.06 -11.57
CA GLU A 102 -14.36 0.73 -10.20
C GLU A 102 -14.85 1.95 -9.42
N ASN A 103 -14.30 3.15 -9.66
CA ASN A 103 -14.84 4.37 -9.07
C ASN A 103 -16.28 4.62 -9.54
N LYS A 104 -16.57 4.51 -10.84
CA LYS A 104 -17.95 4.67 -11.34
C LYS A 104 -18.91 3.64 -10.72
N ARG A 105 -18.47 2.38 -10.62
CA ARG A 105 -19.23 1.29 -10.01
C ARG A 105 -19.49 1.55 -8.52
N LEU A 106 -18.48 1.97 -7.76
CA LEU A 106 -18.67 2.30 -6.35
C LEU A 106 -19.56 3.54 -6.19
N ALA A 107 -19.38 4.56 -7.03
CA ALA A 107 -20.18 5.78 -6.98
C ALA A 107 -21.68 5.49 -7.14
N SER A 108 -22.06 4.59 -8.06
CA SER A 108 -23.46 4.20 -8.23
C SER A 108 -24.00 3.42 -7.02
N LEU A 109 -23.17 2.60 -6.38
CA LEU A 109 -23.57 1.83 -5.19
C LEU A 109 -23.66 2.69 -3.92
N LEU A 110 -22.91 3.80 -3.86
CA LEU A 110 -22.84 4.69 -2.70
C LEU A 110 -23.75 5.93 -2.81
N LYS A 111 -24.39 6.18 -3.96
CA LYS A 111 -25.09 7.45 -4.25
C LYS A 111 -26.20 7.78 -3.25
N GLU A 112 -26.86 6.78 -2.71
CA GLU A 112 -28.03 6.91 -1.82
C GLU A 112 -27.74 6.37 -0.41
N LYS A 113 -26.48 5.99 -0.13
CA LYS A 113 -26.09 5.39 1.14
C LYS A 113 -25.20 6.33 1.94
N ARG A 114 -25.34 6.31 3.26
CA ARG A 114 -24.34 6.82 4.21
C ARG A 114 -23.08 5.97 4.10
N VAL A 115 -21.91 6.61 4.13
CA VAL A 115 -20.64 5.91 3.90
C VAL A 115 -19.82 5.94 5.17
N THR A 116 -19.56 4.76 5.73
CA THR A 116 -18.72 4.61 6.92
C THR A 116 -17.38 4.01 6.53
N VAL A 117 -16.28 4.74 6.74
CA VAL A 117 -14.93 4.30 6.39
C VAL A 117 -14.18 3.86 7.64
N PHE A 118 -13.70 2.62 7.63
CA PHE A 118 -12.96 2.00 8.71
C PHE A 118 -11.47 1.87 8.38
N PHE A 119 -10.64 2.19 9.37
CA PHE A 119 -9.18 2.07 9.30
C PHE A 119 -8.63 1.06 10.32
N PRO A 120 -8.81 -0.24 10.07
CA PRO A 120 -8.33 -1.28 10.97
C PRO A 120 -6.80 -1.22 11.16
N THR A 121 -6.36 -1.56 12.36
CA THR A 121 -4.94 -1.72 12.67
C THR A 121 -4.43 -3.10 12.24
N ARG A 122 -3.09 -3.27 12.15
CA ARG A 122 -2.49 -4.55 11.75
C ARG A 122 -2.63 -5.65 12.80
N ASP A 123 -2.82 -5.28 14.06
CA ASP A 123 -2.60 -6.16 15.21
C ASP A 123 -3.91 -6.83 15.69
N GLY A 124 -4.61 -7.46 14.76
CA GLY A 124 -5.62 -8.46 15.08
C GLY A 124 -7.08 -7.99 15.04
N GLU A 125 -7.39 -6.72 14.83
CA GLU A 125 -8.79 -6.25 14.77
C GLU A 125 -9.57 -6.89 13.60
N LEU A 126 -8.90 -7.12 12.48
CA LEU A 126 -9.51 -7.76 11.30
C LEU A 126 -9.76 -9.26 11.47
N GLU A 127 -8.92 -9.96 12.24
CA GLU A 127 -8.95 -11.43 12.38
C GLU A 127 -9.59 -11.89 13.70
N ARG A 128 -9.32 -11.19 14.81
CA ARG A 128 -9.62 -11.59 16.20
C ARG A 128 -10.59 -10.66 16.95
N GLY A 129 -10.97 -9.51 16.39
CA GLY A 129 -11.88 -8.58 17.05
C GLY A 129 -13.35 -8.99 16.85
N ASP A 130 -13.90 -9.79 17.75
CA ASP A 130 -15.35 -10.14 17.70
C ASP A 130 -16.22 -8.89 17.78
N PHE A 131 -15.82 -7.91 18.60
CA PHE A 131 -16.44 -6.59 18.67
C PHE A 131 -16.43 -5.85 17.33
N TRP A 132 -15.30 -5.89 16.61
CA TRP A 132 -15.15 -5.22 15.32
C TRP A 132 -16.01 -5.86 14.23
N LYS A 133 -16.06 -7.18 14.18
CA LYS A 133 -16.91 -7.90 13.24
C LYS A 133 -18.39 -7.65 13.54
N ALA A 134 -18.78 -7.62 14.82
CA ALA A 134 -20.14 -7.32 15.25
C ALA A 134 -20.56 -5.90 14.86
N HIS A 135 -19.71 -4.90 15.08
CA HIS A 135 -20.03 -3.51 14.72
C HIS A 135 -20.10 -3.28 13.21
N ILE A 136 -19.19 -3.89 12.44
CA ILE A 136 -19.27 -3.88 10.97
C ILE A 136 -20.55 -4.56 10.49
N GLN A 137 -20.96 -5.65 11.15
CA GLN A 137 -22.17 -6.37 10.81
C GLN A 137 -23.43 -5.52 11.09
N GLU A 138 -23.54 -4.95 12.29
CA GLU A 138 -24.65 -4.06 12.67
C GLU A 138 -24.79 -2.88 11.69
N LEU A 139 -23.68 -2.25 11.32
CA LEU A 139 -23.69 -1.15 10.36
C LEU A 139 -24.02 -1.60 8.94
N SER A 140 -23.71 -2.85 8.57
CA SER A 140 -24.00 -3.40 7.23
C SER A 140 -25.45 -3.85 7.05
N GLU A 141 -26.13 -4.18 8.16
CA GLU A 141 -27.54 -4.57 8.20
C GLU A 141 -28.48 -3.37 7.98
N GLN A 142 -27.99 -2.15 8.18
CA GLN A 142 -28.69 -0.93 7.78
C GLN A 142 -28.62 -0.78 6.25
N GLU A 143 -29.76 -0.88 5.56
CA GLU A 143 -29.83 -0.82 4.09
C GLU A 143 -29.26 0.47 3.49
N ASP A 144 -29.41 1.57 4.23
CA ASP A 144 -28.94 2.91 3.88
C ASP A 144 -27.46 3.17 4.20
N ASN A 145 -26.71 2.17 4.67
CA ASN A 145 -25.30 2.34 5.05
C ASN A 145 -24.38 1.45 4.22
N ALA A 146 -23.20 1.97 3.88
CA ALA A 146 -22.16 1.27 3.17
C ALA A 146 -20.83 1.39 3.94
N VAL A 147 -20.23 0.23 4.22
CA VAL A 147 -19.03 0.11 5.04
C VAL A 147 -17.81 -0.12 4.16
N LEU A 148 -16.85 0.80 4.22
CA LEU A 148 -15.58 0.75 3.48
C LEU A 148 -14.42 0.47 4.43
N ILE A 149 -13.87 -0.73 4.39
CA ILE A 149 -12.73 -1.16 5.22
C ILE A 149 -11.43 -0.95 4.46
N ILE A 150 -10.48 -0.19 5.03
CA ILE A 150 -9.19 0.06 4.38
C ILE A 150 -8.15 -0.90 4.91
N SER A 151 -7.72 -1.83 4.05
CA SER A 151 -6.77 -2.88 4.43
C SER A 151 -5.47 -2.31 5.00
N PRO A 152 -5.01 -2.78 6.17
CA PRO A 152 -3.76 -2.30 6.75
C PRO A 152 -2.52 -2.88 6.04
N PHE A 153 -2.73 -3.87 5.17
CA PHE A 153 -1.69 -4.61 4.46
C PHE A 153 -1.49 -4.09 3.03
N PHE A 154 -0.24 -4.15 2.56
CA PHE A 154 0.10 -3.74 1.19
C PHE A 154 -0.33 -4.79 0.16
N TRP A 155 -0.09 -6.07 0.45
CA TRP A 155 -0.26 -7.17 -0.51
C TRP A 155 -1.14 -8.32 0.01
N SER A 156 -1.22 -8.49 1.33
CA SER A 156 -2.03 -9.57 1.93
C SER A 156 -3.52 -9.35 1.69
N GLY A 157 -4.27 -10.36 1.23
CA GLY A 157 -5.73 -10.29 1.16
C GLY A 157 -6.45 -10.84 2.39
N LYS A 158 -5.81 -10.75 3.56
CA LYS A 158 -6.49 -10.91 4.85
C LYS A 158 -7.73 -10.00 4.91
N GLY A 159 -8.85 -10.58 5.29
CA GLY A 159 -10.19 -9.97 5.36
C GLY A 159 -11.18 -10.95 6.00
N MET A 160 -12.47 -10.71 5.84
CA MET A 160 -13.51 -11.52 6.47
C MET A 160 -13.83 -12.81 5.69
N THR A 161 -13.57 -12.82 4.38
CA THR A 161 -13.80 -13.95 3.47
C THR A 161 -12.51 -14.73 3.13
N SER A 162 -12.69 -15.97 2.65
CA SER A 162 -11.61 -16.94 2.38
C SER A 162 -10.74 -16.60 1.16
N ASN A 163 -11.23 -15.76 0.24
CA ASN A 163 -10.46 -15.35 -0.92
C ASN A 163 -9.27 -14.49 -0.46
N ARG A 164 -8.07 -14.71 -0.97
CA ARG A 164 -6.84 -14.06 -0.45
C ARG A 164 -6.23 -13.03 -1.39
N PHE A 165 -6.76 -12.84 -2.59
CA PHE A 165 -6.18 -11.90 -3.56
C PHE A 165 -7.23 -10.94 -4.11
N TYR A 166 -6.90 -9.66 -4.09
CA TYR A 166 -7.65 -8.59 -4.76
C TYR A 166 -6.72 -7.41 -5.03
N LEU A 167 -6.95 -6.76 -6.18
CA LEU A 167 -6.11 -5.69 -6.70
C LEU A 167 -6.49 -4.32 -6.12
N LEU A 168 -7.78 -3.98 -6.13
CA LEU A 168 -8.29 -2.64 -5.74
C LEU A 168 -9.27 -2.71 -4.57
N LEU A 169 -10.37 -3.42 -4.79
CA LEU A 169 -11.44 -3.61 -3.84
C LEU A 169 -11.94 -5.06 -3.89
N ARG A 170 -12.57 -5.48 -2.81
CA ARG A 170 -13.28 -6.76 -2.70
C ARG A 170 -14.59 -6.53 -1.95
N LYS A 171 -15.69 -7.12 -2.44
CA LYS A 171 -16.93 -7.22 -1.67
C LYS A 171 -16.76 -8.36 -0.66
N GLU A 172 -16.88 -8.05 0.63
CA GLU A 172 -16.81 -9.04 1.72
C GLU A 172 -18.20 -9.59 2.05
N LYS A 173 -19.19 -8.69 2.14
CA LYS A 173 -20.60 -8.96 2.39
C LYS A 173 -21.46 -7.96 1.61
N GLU A 174 -22.78 -8.09 1.71
CA GLU A 174 -23.70 -7.01 1.36
C GLU A 174 -23.29 -5.71 2.07
N ASN A 175 -23.22 -4.61 1.34
CA ASN A 175 -22.79 -3.29 1.84
C ASN A 175 -21.39 -3.17 2.47
N VAL A 176 -20.57 -4.24 2.51
CA VAL A 176 -19.21 -4.21 3.08
C VAL A 176 -18.15 -4.43 2.00
N TYR A 177 -17.25 -3.46 1.86
CA TYR A 177 -16.18 -3.47 0.88
C TYR A 177 -14.82 -3.33 1.54
N LEU A 178 -13.88 -4.20 1.19
CA LEU A 178 -12.48 -4.12 1.60
C LEU A 178 -11.66 -3.48 0.48
N LEU A 179 -10.92 -2.42 0.79
CA LEU A 179 -10.16 -1.62 -0.16
C LEU A 179 -8.67 -1.65 0.14
N ARG A 180 -7.86 -1.62 -0.91
CA ARG A 180 -6.42 -1.37 -0.77
C ARG A 180 -6.16 0.09 -0.41
N LYS A 181 -5.13 0.33 0.41
CA LYS A 181 -4.66 1.68 0.77
C LYS A 181 -4.38 2.56 -0.44
N HIS A 182 -3.78 2.02 -1.49
CA HIS A 182 -3.48 2.81 -2.70
C HIS A 182 -4.76 3.24 -3.43
N TYR A 183 -5.80 2.41 -3.41
CA TYR A 183 -7.07 2.69 -4.08
C TYR A 183 -7.89 3.73 -3.32
N TYR A 184 -7.84 3.73 -1.98
CA TYR A 184 -8.50 4.73 -1.14
C TYR A 184 -8.21 6.17 -1.57
N PHE A 185 -6.96 6.51 -1.92
CA PHE A 185 -6.63 7.88 -2.35
C PHE A 185 -7.27 8.28 -3.69
N SER A 186 -7.47 7.32 -4.59
CA SER A 186 -8.20 7.54 -5.85
C SER A 186 -9.69 7.74 -5.56
N LEU A 187 -10.26 6.85 -4.76
CA LEU A 187 -11.67 6.89 -4.36
C LEU A 187 -12.02 8.18 -3.59
N ARG A 188 -11.14 8.58 -2.67
CA ARG A 188 -11.30 9.78 -1.86
C ARG A 188 -11.48 11.03 -2.72
N ARG A 189 -10.55 11.25 -3.67
CA ARG A 189 -10.61 12.43 -4.55
C ARG A 189 -11.78 12.39 -5.52
N ALA A 190 -12.16 11.20 -5.98
CA ALA A 190 -13.21 11.05 -6.98
C ALA A 190 -14.61 11.19 -6.37
N ILE A 191 -14.81 10.65 -5.16
CA ILE A 191 -16.13 10.38 -4.55
C ILE A 191 -16.19 10.86 -3.10
N LEU A 192 -15.33 10.36 -2.20
CA LEU A 192 -15.54 10.57 -0.75
C LEU A 192 -15.43 12.05 -0.34
N ASP A 193 -14.52 12.82 -0.96
CA ASP A 193 -14.38 14.26 -0.68
C ASP A 193 -15.64 15.05 -1.11
N LYS A 194 -16.45 14.50 -2.05
CA LYS A 194 -17.73 15.09 -2.49
C LYS A 194 -18.93 14.66 -1.63
N MET A 195 -18.79 13.56 -0.89
CA MET A 195 -19.82 12.99 -0.01
C MET A 195 -19.56 13.33 1.46
N ARG A 196 -18.91 14.47 1.73
CA ARG A 196 -18.37 14.80 3.06
C ARG A 196 -19.43 14.84 4.15
N ASP A 197 -20.65 15.25 3.81
CA ASP A 197 -21.76 15.40 4.76
C ASP A 197 -22.40 14.05 5.17
N SER A 198 -22.20 13.00 4.37
CA SER A 198 -22.71 11.64 4.63
C SER A 198 -21.59 10.64 5.00
N LEU A 199 -20.38 11.14 5.27
CA LEU A 199 -19.18 10.34 5.51
C LEU A 199 -18.86 10.27 7.01
N ALA A 200 -18.88 9.06 7.57
CA ALA A 200 -18.36 8.77 8.90
C ALA A 200 -16.97 8.10 8.81
N LEU A 201 -16.01 8.53 9.63
CA LEU A 201 -14.66 7.95 9.68
C LEU A 201 -14.44 7.31 11.05
N ILE A 202 -14.11 6.02 11.08
CA ILE A 202 -13.90 5.25 12.31
C ILE A 202 -12.48 4.67 12.34
N TYR A 203 -11.82 4.83 13.49
CA TYR A 203 -10.41 4.54 13.74
C TYR A 203 -10.20 3.48 14.81
#